data_AF-A0A9W6JAJ3-F1
#
_entry.id   AF-A0A9W6JAJ3-F1
#
_cell.length_a   1.000
_cell.length_b   1.000
_cell.length_c   1.000
_cell.angle_alpha   90.00
_cell.angle_beta   90.00
_cell.angle_gamma   90.00
#
_symmetry.space_group_name_H-M   'P 1'
#
loop_
_entity.id
_entity.type
_entity.pdbx_description
1 polymer ?
#
loop_
_entity_poly.entity_id
_entity_poly.type
_entity_poly.pdbx_seq_one_letter_code
_entity_poly.pdbx_strand_id
1 'polypeptide(L)'
;MRKLIMAAAISAFSTAALAQAAPVDGQITKIDQAQGKVTLKHGPIKNLDMDGMTMVFAVADPAMLKAVKVGDKVKFEADRVSGRLTVTKIAKAN
;
A
#
# COMPACT_ATOMS: atom_id res chain seq x y z
N MET A 1 -48.60 -3.03 -37.24
CA MET A 1 -49.05 -2.20 -36.11
C MET A 1 -48.54 -2.81 -34.81
N ARG A 2 -47.93 -1.98 -33.95
CA ARG A 2 -47.57 -2.20 -32.52
C ARG A 2 -46.29 -3.02 -32.26
N LYS A 3 -45.13 -2.34 -32.14
CA LYS A 3 -44.49 -1.77 -30.92
C LYS A 3 -43.64 -2.84 -30.20
N LEU A 4 -42.30 -2.70 -30.24
CA LEU A 4 -41.38 -2.36 -29.11
C LEU A 4 -41.29 -3.50 -28.08
N ILE A 5 -40.12 -3.95 -27.60
CA ILE A 5 -39.15 -3.19 -26.78
C ILE A 5 -37.80 -3.95 -26.79
N MET A 6 -36.70 -3.22 -27.00
CA MET A 6 -35.32 -3.62 -26.71
C MET A 6 -35.14 -3.87 -25.21
N ALA A 7 -34.63 -5.05 -24.83
CA ALA A 7 -34.06 -5.26 -23.50
C ALA A 7 -32.54 -5.16 -23.60
N ALA A 8 -32.01 -3.95 -23.41
CA ALA A 8 -30.59 -3.73 -23.21
C ALA A 8 -30.22 -4.16 -21.78
N ALA A 9 -29.51 -5.28 -21.66
CA ALA A 9 -28.92 -5.70 -20.39
C ALA A 9 -27.73 -4.78 -20.07
N ILE A 10 -27.96 -3.79 -19.23
CA ILE A 10 -26.89 -2.94 -18.69
C ILE A 10 -26.21 -3.73 -17.57
N SER A 11 -25.08 -4.34 -17.91
CA SER A 11 -24.14 -4.93 -16.96
C SER A 11 -23.64 -3.85 -15.98
N ALA A 12 -24.03 -3.97 -14.71
CA ALA A 12 -23.53 -3.16 -13.63
C ALA A 12 -22.06 -3.50 -13.37
N PHE A 13 -21.14 -2.69 -13.90
CA PHE A 13 -19.76 -2.66 -13.43
C PHE A 13 -19.74 -1.98 -12.06
N SER A 14 -19.73 -2.78 -10.99
CA SER A 14 -19.41 -2.31 -9.65
C SER A 14 -17.96 -1.82 -9.65
N THR A 15 -17.76 -0.51 -9.71
CA THR A 15 -16.46 0.10 -9.43
C THR A 15 -16.16 -0.09 -7.95
N ALA A 16 -15.39 -1.12 -7.63
CA ALA A 16 -14.77 -1.24 -6.32
C ALA A 16 -13.84 -0.02 -6.14
N ALA A 17 -14.30 0.97 -5.38
CA ALA A 17 -13.49 2.08 -4.95
C ALA A 17 -12.36 1.52 -4.07
N LEU A 18 -11.16 1.37 -4.65
CA LEU A 18 -9.96 1.05 -3.90
C LEU A 18 -9.71 2.19 -2.93
N ALA A 19 -10.01 1.99 -1.65
CA ALA A 19 -9.62 2.89 -0.59
C ALA A 19 -8.09 3.01 -0.62
N GLN A 20 -7.57 4.09 -1.20
CA GLN A 20 -6.14 4.34 -1.27
C GLN A 20 -5.67 4.72 0.13
N ALA A 21 -4.83 3.88 0.74
CA ALA A 21 -4.21 4.19 2.01
C ALA A 21 -3.45 5.51 1.91
N ALA A 22 -3.56 6.37 2.93
CA ALA A 22 -2.87 7.65 2.94
C ALA A 22 -1.35 7.42 3.01
N PRO A 23 -0.54 8.18 2.25
CA PRO A 23 0.91 8.05 2.33
C PRO A 23 1.41 8.53 3.69
N VAL A 24 2.30 7.73 4.28
CA VAL A 24 2.91 7.91 5.59
C VAL A 24 4.39 8.22 5.42
N ASP A 25 4.90 9.20 6.16
CA ASP A 25 6.33 9.50 6.21
C ASP A 25 7.08 8.43 7.01
N GLY A 26 8.25 8.04 6.54
CA GLY A 26 9.10 7.10 7.24
C GLY A 26 10.58 7.22 6.89
N GLN A 27 11.40 6.47 7.62
CA GLN A 27 12.82 6.32 7.37
C GLN A 27 13.19 4.84 7.39
N ILE A 28 13.95 4.40 6.38
CA ILE A 28 14.43 3.03 6.31
C ILE A 28 15.58 2.85 7.31
N THR A 29 15.42 1.89 8.21
CA THR A 29 16.45 1.53 9.19
C THR A 29 17.13 0.20 8.86
N LYS A 30 16.44 -0.71 8.17
CA LYS A 30 16.99 -1.99 7.71
C LYS A 30 16.21 -2.52 6.51
N ILE A 31 16.89 -3.22 5.61
CA ILE A 31 16.28 -3.93 4.47
C ILE A 31 16.67 -5.40 4.55
N ASP A 32 15.70 -6.30 4.45
CA ASP A 32 15.90 -7.73 4.29
C ASP A 32 15.32 -8.16 2.94
N GLN A 33 16.18 -8.16 1.92
CA GLN A 33 15.79 -8.52 0.55
C GLN A 33 15.47 -10.01 0.42
N ALA A 34 16.12 -10.86 1.20
CA ALA A 34 15.89 -12.31 1.15
C ALA A 34 14.48 -12.66 1.65
N GLN A 35 13.97 -11.94 2.64
CA GLN A 35 12.63 -12.16 3.19
C GLN A 35 11.56 -11.21 2.65
N GLY A 36 11.91 -10.26 1.78
CA GLY A 36 10.98 -9.25 1.26
C GLY A 36 10.42 -8.36 2.39
N LYS A 37 11.29 -7.91 3.29
CA LYS A 37 10.90 -7.09 4.45
C LYS A 37 11.73 -5.82 4.54
N VAL A 38 11.14 -4.80 5.14
CA VAL A 38 11.79 -3.53 5.45
C VAL A 38 11.46 -3.11 6.88
N THR A 39 12.45 -2.60 7.60
CA THR A 39 12.24 -1.97 8.90
C THR A 39 12.16 -0.46 8.71
N LEU A 40 11.03 0.12 9.10
CA LEU A 40 10.72 1.53 8.93
C LEU A 40 10.51 2.17 10.29
N LYS A 41 11.18 3.30 10.53
CA LYS A 41 10.73 4.28 11.53
C LYS A 41 9.64 5.10 10.85
N HIS A 42 8.39 4.87 11.19
CA HIS A 42 7.25 5.51 10.53
C HIS A 42 6.58 6.56 11.41
N GLY A 43 5.91 7.52 10.78
CA GLY A 43 4.92 8.38 11.42
C GLY A 43 3.59 7.65 11.64
N PRO A 44 2.55 8.33 12.15
CA PRO A 44 1.25 7.70 12.40
C PRO A 44 0.62 7.09 11.14
N ILE A 45 0.16 5.84 11.25
CA ILE A 45 -0.56 5.11 10.20
C ILE A 45 -2.03 5.00 10.61
N LYS A 46 -2.86 5.91 10.11
CA LYS A 46 -4.26 6.05 10.55
C LYS A 46 -5.12 4.83 10.21
N ASN A 47 -4.96 4.24 9.04
CA ASN A 47 -5.76 3.09 8.62
C ASN A 47 -5.44 1.80 9.38
N LEU A 48 -4.34 1.78 10.13
CA LEU A 48 -3.92 0.64 10.95
C LEU A 48 -4.00 0.95 12.45
N ASP A 49 -4.50 2.13 12.84
CA ASP A 49 -4.56 2.62 14.22
C ASP A 49 -3.20 2.54 14.94
N MET A 50 -2.13 2.92 14.24
CA MET A 50 -0.76 2.85 14.75
C MET A 50 -0.14 4.23 14.87
N ASP A 51 0.38 4.56 16.05
CA ASP A 51 1.22 5.73 16.24
C ASP A 51 2.61 5.54 15.62
N GLY A 52 3.41 6.61 15.60
CA GLY A 52 4.76 6.56 15.04
C GLY A 52 5.69 5.66 15.85
N MET A 53 6.25 4.63 15.22
CA MET A 53 7.18 3.68 15.85
C MET A 53 8.16 3.09 14.82
N THR A 54 9.10 2.26 15.29
CA THR A 54 10.03 1.53 14.43
C THR A 54 9.65 0.06 14.40
N MET A 55 9.28 -0.45 13.23
CA MET A 55 8.90 -1.86 13.10
C MET A 55 9.11 -2.42 11.69
N VAL A 56 8.90 -3.73 11.56
CA VAL A 56 9.09 -4.49 10.32
C VAL A 56 7.78 -4.60 9.55
N PHE A 57 7.85 -4.29 8.26
CA PHE A 57 6.77 -4.50 7.30
C PHE A 57 7.24 -5.47 6.22
N ALA A 58 6.32 -6.31 5.73
CA ALA A 58 6.52 -6.98 4.45
C ALA A 58 6.39 -5.95 3.31
N VAL A 59 6.93 -6.25 2.12
CA VAL A 59 6.60 -5.50 0.91
C VAL A 59 5.70 -6.31 0.00
N ALA A 60 4.79 -5.64 -0.70
CA ALA A 60 3.93 -6.27 -1.70
C ALA A 60 4.74 -6.74 -2.92
N ASP A 61 5.74 -5.96 -3.33
CA ASP A 61 6.66 -6.28 -4.42
C ASP A 61 8.12 -6.17 -3.93
N PRO A 62 8.90 -7.26 -3.93
CA PRO A 62 10.32 -7.23 -3.59
C PRO A 62 11.17 -6.24 -4.40
N ALA A 63 10.77 -5.90 -5.63
CA ALA A 63 11.49 -4.93 -6.47
C ALA A 63 11.54 -3.53 -5.84
N MET A 64 10.54 -3.18 -5.01
CA MET A 64 10.50 -1.92 -4.27
C MET A 64 11.73 -1.73 -3.36
N LEU A 65 12.27 -2.82 -2.80
CA LEU A 65 13.45 -2.78 -1.92
C LEU A 65 14.74 -2.44 -2.65
N LYS A 66 14.76 -2.48 -3.98
CA LYS A 66 15.91 -2.08 -4.81
C LYS A 66 15.93 -0.58 -5.09
N ALA A 67 14.78 0.08 -4.97
CA ALA A 67 14.64 1.52 -5.25
C ALA A 67 15.02 2.40 -4.04
N VAL A 68 15.33 1.78 -2.90
CA VAL A 68 15.55 2.47 -1.62
C VAL A 68 16.72 1.84 -0.88
N LYS A 69 17.35 2.60 0.03
CA LYS A 69 18.43 2.11 0.90
C LYS A 69 18.23 2.53 2.35
N VAL A 70 18.98 1.88 3.24
CA VAL A 70 19.05 2.26 4.66
C VAL A 70 19.44 3.73 4.79
N GLY A 71 18.74 4.45 5.67
CA GLY A 71 18.89 5.88 5.90
C GLY A 71 17.97 6.76 5.05
N ASP A 72 17.41 6.26 3.94
CA ASP A 72 16.49 7.05 3.11
C ASP A 72 15.22 7.43 3.87
N LYS A 73 14.81 8.69 3.71
CA LYS A 73 13.46 9.12 4.02
C LYS A 73 12.54 8.70 2.87
N VAL A 74 11.35 8.22 3.22
CA VAL A 74 10.39 7.68 2.26
C VAL A 74 8.99 8.14 2.59
N LYS A 75 8.13 8.22 1.57
CA LYS A 75 6.68 8.17 1.72
C LYS A 75 6.20 6.81 1.27
N PHE A 76 5.40 6.15 2.11
CA PHE A 76 4.94 4.80 1.83
C PHE A 76 3.47 4.64 2.22
N GLU A 77 2.79 3.71 1.56
CA GLU A 77 1.45 3.27 1.92
C GLU A 77 1.58 1.87 2.52
N ALA A 78 0.86 1.60 3.61
CA ALA A 78 0.84 0.29 4.25
C ALA A 78 -0.59 -0.15 4.56
N ASP A 79 -0.82 -1.45 4.45
CA ASP A 79 -2.11 -2.06 4.73
C ASP A 79 -1.94 -3.47 5.32
N ARG A 80 -3.03 -4.03 5.84
CA ARG A 80 -3.09 -5.40 6.32
C ARG A 80 -3.53 -6.33 5.19
N VAL A 81 -2.56 -6.91 4.51
CA VAL A 81 -2.79 -7.89 3.43
C VAL A 81 -2.71 -9.30 4.03
N SER A 82 -3.82 -10.06 3.98
CA SER A 82 -3.92 -11.42 4.52
C SER A 82 -3.46 -11.52 5.99
N GLY A 83 -3.83 -10.54 6.81
CA GLY A 83 -3.44 -10.47 8.23
C GLY A 83 -2.02 -9.97 8.49
N ARG A 84 -1.24 -9.63 7.46
CA ARG A 84 0.14 -9.13 7.60
C ARG A 84 0.28 -7.66 7.22
N LEU A 85 1.05 -6.92 8.01
CA LEU A 85 1.42 -5.54 7.72
C LEU A 85 2.34 -5.49 6.50
N THR A 86 1.87 -4.85 5.44
CA THR A 86 2.48 -4.90 4.12
C THR A 86 2.53 -3.50 3.51
N VAL A 87 3.72 -3.08 3.09
CA VAL A 87 3.93 -1.87 2.30
C VAL A 87 3.46 -2.15 0.87
N THR A 88 2.46 -1.39 0.42
CA THR A 88 1.85 -1.53 -0.90
C THR A 88 2.43 -0.54 -1.90
N LYS A 89 2.98 0.58 -1.43
CA LYS A 89 3.76 1.54 -2.22
C LYS A 89 4.86 2.14 -1.38
N ILE A 90 5.99 2.44 -2.00
CA ILE A 90 7.09 3.17 -1.37
C ILE A 90 7.79 4.05 -2.41
N ALA A 91 8.07 5.28 -2.03
CA ALA A 91 8.82 6.22 -2.82
C ALA A 91 9.77 7.00 -1.91
N LYS A 92 10.93 7.37 -2.43
CA LYS A 92 11.86 8.24 -1.71
C LYS A 92 11.23 9.61 -1.50
N ALA A 93 11.33 10.13 -0.27
CA ALA A 93 10.98 11.50 0.07
C ALA A 93 12.26 12.35 -0.01
N ASN A 94 12.17 13.49 -0.69
CA ASN A 94 13.26 14.46 -0.82
C ASN A 94 13.47 15.25 0.47
#